data_AF-A0A0C2FTE7-F1
#
_entry.id   AF-A0A0C2FTE7-F1
#
_cell.length_a   1.000
_cell.length_b   1.000
_cell.length_c   1.000
_cell.angle_alpha   90.00
_cell.angle_beta   90.00
_cell.angle_gamma   90.00
#
_symmetry.space_group_name_H-M   'P 1'
#
loop_
_entity.id
_entity.type
_entity.pdbx_description
1 polymer ?
#
loop_
_entity_poly.entity_id
_entity_poly.type
_entity_poly.pdbx_seq_one_letter_code
_entity_poly.pdbx_strand_id
1 'polypeptide(L)'
;MVSKYFYDGFMRIWKAGMEADIKLLTEQYPDYEIWVTGHSLGGAMASLAAHAIVGSGIADSKKLKLITLGQPRTGDKVFAKNHTATLDYSFRITHWRDVVPHIPSFDERPAGYYHHMTELILLKNV
;
A
#
# COMPACT_ATOMS: atom_id res chain seq x y z
N MET A 1 10.86 5.15 7.37
CA MET A 1 9.82 5.31 8.42
C MET A 1 8.45 5.38 7.76
N VAL A 2 7.43 4.84 8.43
CA VAL A 2 6.02 4.92 8.00
C VAL A 2 5.22 5.72 9.02
N SER A 3 4.10 6.32 8.61
CA SER A 3 3.20 7.01 9.53
C SER A 3 2.73 6.04 10.63
N LYS A 4 2.94 6.43 11.90
CA LYS A 4 2.52 5.63 13.06
C LYS A 4 1.02 5.34 13.05
N TYR A 5 0.20 6.30 12.62
CA TYR A 5 -1.24 6.13 12.57
C TYR A 5 -1.67 5.01 11.61
N PHE A 6 -1.13 4.99 10.39
CA PHE A 6 -1.42 3.94 9.40
C PHE A 6 -0.85 2.59 9.83
N TYR A 7 0.37 2.60 10.39
CA TYR A 7 1.02 1.40 10.89
C TYR A 7 0.25 0.76 12.04
N ASP A 8 -0.12 1.53 13.06
CA ASP A 8 -0.87 1.00 14.22
C ASP A 8 -2.24 0.46 13.77
N GLY A 9 -2.92 1.16 12.85
CA GLY A 9 -4.19 0.71 12.28
C GLY A 9 -4.05 -0.61 11.52
N PHE A 10 -3.06 -0.71 10.63
CA PHE A 10 -2.74 -1.94 9.91
C PHE A 10 -2.38 -3.09 10.88
N MET A 11 -1.46 -2.85 11.81
CA MET A 11 -0.96 -3.89 12.71
C MET A 11 -2.04 -4.46 13.63
N ARG A 12 -3.04 -3.66 14.01
CA ARG A 12 -4.20 -4.15 14.78
C ARG A 12 -4.95 -5.22 14.01
N ILE A 13 -5.24 -4.99 12.73
CA ILE A 13 -5.98 -5.96 11.90
C ILE A 13 -5.07 -7.14 11.54
N TRP A 14 -3.82 -6.87 11.17
CA TRP A 14 -2.84 -7.88 10.84
C TRP A 14 -2.68 -8.93 11.95
N LYS A 15 -2.50 -8.45 13.19
CA LYS A 15 -2.37 -9.31 14.38
C LYS A 15 -3.67 -9.91 14.88
N ALA A 16 -4.83 -9.37 14.47
CA ALA A 16 -6.13 -9.89 14.87
C ALA A 16 -6.55 -11.16 14.10
N GLY A 17 -5.74 -11.62 13.14
CA GLY A 17 -5.98 -12.87 12.41
C GLY A 17 -5.64 -12.80 10.93
N MET A 18 -5.61 -11.59 10.35
CA MET A 18 -5.39 -11.42 8.92
C MET A 18 -4.07 -12.03 8.42
N GLU A 19 -3.00 -12.00 9.23
CA GLU A 19 -1.75 -12.68 8.88
C GLU A 19 -1.91 -14.20 8.77
N ALA A 20 -2.62 -14.81 9.71
CA ALA A 20 -2.85 -16.25 9.72
C ALA A 20 -3.76 -16.66 8.56
N ASP A 21 -4.81 -15.87 8.32
CA ASP A 21 -5.76 -16.11 7.23
C ASP A 21 -5.08 -16.05 5.87
N ILE A 22 -4.25 -15.03 5.61
CA ILE A 22 -3.58 -14.92 4.31
C ILE A 22 -2.59 -16.07 4.09
N LYS A 23 -1.84 -16.49 5.14
CA LYS A 23 -0.93 -17.65 5.06
C LYS A 23 -1.70 -18.92 4.70
N LEU A 24 -2.78 -19.19 5.42
CA LEU A 24 -3.64 -20.34 5.18
C LEU A 24 -4.20 -20.34 3.75
N LEU A 25 -4.73 -19.20 3.29
CA LEU A 25 -5.30 -19.09 1.96
C LEU A 25 -4.25 -19.24 0.85
N THR A 26 -3.02 -18.73 1.05
CA THR A 26 -1.94 -18.92 0.07
C THR A 26 -1.45 -20.36 -0.03
N GLU A 27 -1.52 -21.12 1.06
CA GLU A 27 -1.21 -22.56 1.06
C GLU A 27 -2.34 -23.37 0.41
N GLN A 28 -3.59 -23.00 0.70
CA GLN A 28 -4.77 -23.69 0.18
C GLN A 28 -5.00 -23.44 -1.32
N TYR A 29 -4.66 -22.24 -1.79
CA TYR A 29 -4.88 -21.81 -3.17
C TYR A 29 -3.57 -21.30 -3.79
N PRO A 30 -2.58 -22.17 -4.01
CA PRO A 30 -1.23 -21.76 -4.41
C PRO A 30 -1.20 -21.08 -5.77
N ASP A 31 -2.17 -21.32 -6.66
CA ASP A 31 -2.21 -20.76 -8.00
C ASP A 31 -2.94 -19.40 -8.09
N TYR A 32 -3.50 -18.92 -6.98
CA TYR A 32 -4.34 -17.72 -6.99
C TYR A 32 -3.48 -16.45 -6.90
N GLU A 33 -3.97 -15.38 -7.53
CA GLU A 33 -3.42 -14.04 -7.35
C GLU A 33 -3.98 -13.40 -6.07
N ILE A 34 -3.16 -12.58 -5.43
CA ILE A 34 -3.52 -11.79 -4.26
C ILE A 34 -3.77 -10.36 -4.70
N TRP A 35 -5.01 -9.92 -4.60
CA TRP A 35 -5.40 -8.54 -4.89
C TRP A 35 -5.56 -7.76 -3.60
N VAL A 36 -4.72 -6.74 -3.43
CA VAL A 36 -4.77 -5.85 -2.27
C VAL A 36 -5.30 -4.50 -2.73
N THR A 37 -6.35 -4.03 -2.10
CA THR A 37 -6.95 -2.74 -2.42
C THR A 37 -7.41 -1.99 -1.18
N GLY A 38 -7.58 -0.68 -1.34
CA GLY A 38 -8.06 0.19 -0.28
C GLY A 38 -8.31 1.61 -0.77
N HIS A 39 -9.30 2.24 -0.17
CA HIS A 39 -9.67 3.63 -0.44
C HIS A 39 -9.28 4.54 0.74
N SER A 40 -8.81 5.75 0.44
CA SER A 40 -8.45 6.76 1.45
C SER A 40 -7.45 6.21 2.47
N LEU A 41 -7.77 6.26 3.77
CA LEU A 41 -7.01 5.60 4.84
C LEU A 41 -6.71 4.12 4.54
N GLY A 42 -7.71 3.40 4.04
CA GLY A 42 -7.57 2.00 3.65
C GLY A 42 -6.55 1.80 2.54
N GLY A 43 -6.34 2.81 1.68
CA GLY A 43 -5.27 2.80 0.68
C GLY A 43 -3.90 2.74 1.34
N ALA A 44 -3.62 3.57 2.33
CA ALA A 44 -2.34 3.53 3.06
C ALA A 44 -2.12 2.17 3.74
N MET A 45 -3.15 1.63 4.39
CA MET A 45 -3.10 0.30 5.02
C MET A 45 -2.90 -0.82 4.00
N ALA A 46 -3.52 -0.72 2.82
CA ALA A 46 -3.35 -1.66 1.71
C ALA A 46 -1.89 -1.69 1.21
N SER A 47 -1.22 -0.55 1.10
CA SER A 47 0.22 -0.53 0.79
C SER A 47 1.06 -1.18 1.88
N LEU A 48 0.74 -0.95 3.16
CA LEU A 48 1.46 -1.62 4.24
C LEU A 48 1.25 -3.14 4.21
N ALA A 49 0.01 -3.59 3.96
CA ALA A 49 -0.32 -5.00 3.85
C ALA A 49 0.39 -5.67 2.66
N ALA A 50 0.36 -5.07 1.48
CA ALA A 50 1.06 -5.58 0.30
C ALA A 50 2.57 -5.72 0.54
N HIS A 51 3.17 -4.71 1.17
CA HIS A 51 4.59 -4.75 1.53
C HIS A 51 4.89 -5.84 2.57
N ALA A 52 4.01 -6.02 3.57
CA ALA A 52 4.17 -7.05 4.59
C ALA A 52 4.09 -8.45 3.99
N ILE A 53 3.09 -8.73 3.14
CA ILE A 53 2.89 -10.04 2.51
C ILE A 53 4.12 -10.48 1.72
N VAL A 54 4.65 -9.60 0.84
CA VAL A 54 5.84 -9.92 0.04
C VAL A 54 7.09 -9.92 0.91
N GLY A 55 7.25 -8.92 1.78
CA GLY A 55 8.43 -8.76 2.62
C GLY A 55 8.62 -9.88 3.65
N SER A 56 7.55 -10.53 4.10
CA SER A 56 7.61 -11.70 4.98
C SER A 56 7.64 -13.04 4.21
N GLY A 57 7.68 -13.01 2.88
CA GLY A 57 7.73 -14.22 2.05
C GLY A 57 6.45 -15.04 2.04
N ILE A 58 5.30 -14.45 2.38
CA ILE A 58 3.99 -15.14 2.32
C ILE A 58 3.60 -15.37 0.86
N ALA A 59 3.91 -14.42 -0.02
CA ALA A 59 3.71 -14.57 -1.45
C ALA A 59 4.82 -13.88 -2.25
N ASP A 60 5.07 -14.39 -3.47
CA ASP A 60 5.94 -13.74 -4.44
C ASP A 60 5.29 -12.45 -4.95
N SER A 61 6.11 -11.42 -5.18
CA SER A 61 5.71 -10.14 -5.77
C SER A 61 4.87 -10.31 -7.05
N LYS A 62 5.19 -11.31 -7.88
CA LYS A 62 4.49 -11.60 -9.14
C LYS A 62 3.04 -12.03 -8.96
N LYS A 63 2.69 -12.60 -7.80
CA LYS A 63 1.33 -13.03 -7.48
C LYS A 63 0.52 -11.94 -6.79
N LEU A 64 1.15 -10.84 -6.36
CA LEU A 64 0.48 -9.77 -5.64
C LEU A 64 0.25 -8.55 -6.53
N LYS A 65 -0.99 -8.07 -6.56
CA LYS A 65 -1.37 -6.84 -7.24
C LYS A 65 -1.95 -5.86 -6.24
N LEU A 66 -1.37 -4.67 -6.18
CA LEU A 66 -1.84 -3.57 -5.35
C LEU A 66 -2.48 -2.47 -6.20
N ILE A 67 -3.72 -2.12 -5.87
CA ILE A 67 -4.39 -0.94 -6.44
C ILE A 67 -5.04 -0.15 -5.32
N THR A 68 -4.65 1.11 -5.15
CA THR A 68 -5.19 1.99 -4.11
C THR A 68 -5.93 3.17 -4.71
N LEU A 69 -6.95 3.68 -4.01
CA LEU A 69 -7.80 4.79 -4.43
C LEU A 69 -7.66 5.93 -3.42
N GLY A 70 -7.22 7.13 -3.86
CA GLY A 70 -7.09 8.30 -2.97
C GLY A 70 -6.12 8.07 -1.80
N GLN A 71 -5.06 7.29 -2.01
CA GLN A 71 -4.12 6.94 -0.94
C GLN A 71 -3.30 8.16 -0.46
N PRO A 72 -3.24 8.46 0.85
CA PRO A 72 -2.35 9.48 1.41
C PRO A 72 -0.89 9.01 1.44
N ARG A 73 0.06 9.94 1.58
CA ARG A 73 1.49 9.56 1.68
C ARG A 73 1.73 8.73 2.93
N THR A 74 2.23 7.51 2.74
CA THR A 74 2.23 6.48 3.79
C THR A 74 3.54 6.42 4.57
N GLY A 75 4.66 6.82 3.96
CA GLY A 75 5.97 6.80 4.62
C GLY A 75 6.98 7.75 3.97
N ASP A 76 8.21 7.69 4.47
CA ASP A 76 9.33 8.48 4.02
C ASP A 76 9.94 7.98 2.70
N LYS A 77 10.95 8.68 2.20
CA LYS A 77 11.63 8.36 0.95
C LYS A 77 12.21 6.93 0.93
N VAL A 78 12.69 6.45 2.08
CA VAL A 78 13.25 5.10 2.21
C VAL A 78 12.15 4.06 2.07
N PHE A 79 11.02 4.24 2.77
CA PHE A 79 9.87 3.38 2.61
C PHE A 79 9.37 3.40 1.16
N ALA A 80 9.24 4.58 0.55
CA ALA A 80 8.73 4.71 -0.80
C ALA A 80 9.60 3.99 -1.85
N LYS A 81 10.93 4.11 -1.71
CA LYS A 81 11.89 3.39 -2.55
C LYS A 81 11.80 1.88 -2.35
N ASN A 82 11.77 1.42 -1.10
CA ASN A 82 11.69 -0.01 -0.81
C ASN A 82 10.36 -0.60 -1.30
N HIS A 83 9.24 0.08 -1.06
CA HIS A 83 7.93 -0.35 -1.51
C HIS A 83 7.86 -0.50 -3.04
N THR A 84 8.46 0.46 -3.76
CA THR A 84 8.58 0.40 -5.24
C THR A 84 9.46 -0.76 -5.70
N ALA A 85 10.53 -1.09 -4.96
CA ALA A 85 11.42 -2.20 -5.31
C ALA A 85 10.85 -3.57 -4.92
N THR A 86 9.95 -3.63 -3.93
CA THR A 86 9.36 -4.89 -3.44
C THR A 86 8.18 -5.36 -4.27
N LEU A 87 7.41 -4.46 -4.88
CA LEU A 87 6.16 -4.80 -5.57
C LEU A 87 6.27 -4.59 -7.08
N ASP A 88 5.98 -5.65 -7.84
CA ASP A 88 6.02 -5.65 -9.31
C ASP A 88 4.79 -4.92 -9.88
N TYR A 89 3.65 -5.03 -9.20
CA TYR A 89 2.38 -4.43 -9.60
C TYR A 89 1.77 -3.62 -8.45
N SER A 90 1.95 -2.31 -8.49
CA SER A 90 1.36 -1.38 -7.51
C SER A 90 0.99 -0.05 -8.17
N PHE A 91 -0.30 0.28 -8.16
CA PHE A 91 -0.82 1.54 -8.71
C PHE A 91 -1.57 2.35 -7.65
N ARG A 92 -1.36 3.67 -7.69
CA ARG A 92 -2.14 4.62 -6.90
C ARG A 92 -3.04 5.41 -7.85
N ILE A 93 -4.33 5.24 -7.70
CA ILE A 93 -5.34 5.98 -8.46
C ILE A 93 -5.76 7.19 -7.63
N THR A 94 -5.63 8.38 -8.20
CA THR A 94 -6.04 9.64 -7.56
C THR A 94 -7.12 10.32 -8.42
N HIS A 95 -7.99 11.10 -7.78
CA HIS A 95 -9.11 11.76 -8.47
C HIS A 95 -9.02 13.29 -8.36
N TRP A 96 -8.70 13.94 -9.47
CA TRP A 96 -8.73 15.40 -9.69
C TRP A 96 -8.37 16.30 -8.49
N ARG A 97 -9.36 16.73 -7.68
CA ARG A 97 -9.20 17.70 -6.57
C ARG A 97 -9.02 17.01 -5.22
N ASP A 98 -8.74 15.71 -5.20
CA ASP A 98 -8.56 14.99 -3.95
C ASP A 98 -7.32 15.52 -3.21
N VAL A 99 -7.58 16.08 -2.03
CA VAL A 99 -6.55 16.61 -1.14
C VAL A 99 -5.86 15.49 -0.36
N VAL A 100 -6.47 14.30 -0.25
CA VAL A 100 -5.96 13.19 0.56
C VAL A 100 -4.59 12.69 0.09
N PRO A 101 -4.31 12.50 -1.23
CA PRO A 101 -2.96 12.20 -1.72
C PRO A 101 -1.93 13.27 -1.32
N HIS A 102 -2.34 14.52 -1.15
CA HIS A 102 -1.44 15.61 -0.84
C HIS A 102 -1.06 15.70 0.65
N ILE A 103 -1.57 14.80 1.49
CA ILE A 103 -1.39 14.81 2.94
C ILE A 103 -0.72 13.48 3.38
N PRO A 104 0.23 13.51 4.34
CA PRO A 104 0.88 14.69 4.91
C PRO A 104 1.63 15.50 3.86
N SER A 105 1.73 16.83 4.06
CA SER A 105 2.40 17.76 3.16
C SER A 105 3.76 17.22 2.72
N PHE A 106 4.10 17.41 1.44
CA PHE A 106 5.44 17.12 0.96
C PHE A 106 6.44 17.95 1.78
N ASP A 107 7.45 17.28 2.31
CA ASP A 107 8.49 17.88 3.13
C ASP A 107 9.83 17.36 2.62
N GLU A 108 10.69 18.29 2.19
CA GLU A 108 11.98 17.98 1.56
C GLU A 108 13.01 17.40 2.55
N ARG A 109 12.70 17.40 3.84
CA ARG A 109 13.54 16.81 4.88
C ARG A 109 13.61 15.28 4.71
N PRO A 110 14.71 14.61 5.12
CA PRO A 110 14.83 13.15 5.05
C PRO A 110 13.71 12.35 5.74
N ALA A 111 13.05 12.96 6.73
CA ALA A 111 11.90 12.42 7.46
C ALA A 111 10.52 12.80 6.86
N GLY A 112 10.51 13.50 5.73
CA GLY A 112 9.30 13.91 5.03
C GLY A 112 8.61 12.76 4.30
N TYR A 113 7.32 12.93 4.01
CA TYR A 113 6.50 11.90 3.38
C TYR A 113 6.60 11.96 1.86
N TYR A 114 6.81 10.80 1.22
CA TYR A 114 6.92 10.68 -0.23
C TYR A 114 5.89 9.70 -0.77
N HIS A 115 5.44 9.95 -2.00
CA HIS A 115 4.67 8.97 -2.75
C HIS A 115 5.59 7.86 -3.30
N HIS A 116 5.11 6.62 -3.24
CA HIS A 116 5.69 5.49 -3.96
C HIS A 116 4.97 5.23 -5.29
N MET A 117 5.69 4.67 -6.27
CA MET A 117 5.18 4.15 -7.55
C MET A 117 4.39 5.13 -8.43
N THR A 118 3.87 4.61 -9.55
CA THR A 118 3.15 5.30 -10.61
C THR A 118 1.74 5.75 -10.16
N GLU A 119 1.44 7.02 -10.43
CA GLU A 119 0.13 7.63 -10.20
C GLU A 119 -0.71 7.60 -11.49
N LEU A 120 -1.91 7.04 -11.41
CA LEU A 120 -2.92 7.11 -12.47
C LEU A 120 -3.98 8.13 -12.06
N ILE A 121 -4.04 9.25 -12.78
CA ILE A 121 -4.99 10.33 -12.52
C ILE A 121 -6.23 10.08 -13.40
N LEU A 122 -7.39 9.87 -12.77
CA LEU A 122 -8.66 9.88 -13.50
C LEU A 122 -9.03 11.33 -13.82
N LEU A 123 -8.90 11.71 -15.09
CA LEU A 123 -9.41 12.98 -15.62
C LEU A 123 -10.92 12.83 -15.88
N LYS A 124 -11.69 13.86 -15.52
CA LYS A 124 -13.17 14.01 -15.61
C LYS A 124 -13.85 12.96 -16.51
N ASN A 125 -14.85 12.26 -15.96
CA ASN A 125 -15.88 11.65 -16.80
C ASN A 125 -16.53 12.79 -17.61
N VAL A 126 -16.47 12.68 -18.93
CA VAL A 126 -17.23 13.53 -19.87
C VAL A 126 -18.71 13.20 -19.75
#